data_AF-A0A0B4ES23-F1
#
_entry.id   AF-A0A0B4ES23-F1
#
_cell.length_a   1.000
_cell.length_b   1.000
_cell.length_c   1.000
_cell.angle_alpha   90.00
_cell.angle_beta   90.00
_cell.angle_gamma   90.00
#
_symmetry.space_group_name_H-M   'P 1'
#
loop_
_entity.id
_entity.type
_entity.pdbx_description
1 polymer ?
#
loop_
_entity_poly.entity_id
_entity_poly.type
_entity_poly.pdbx_seq_one_letter_code
_entity_poly.pdbx_strand_id
1 'polypeptide(L)'
;MSLPSHVRLVEVGPRDGLQNEAQPISVADKVQLVDALSAAGLGYIEVGSFVSPKWVPQMAGSAEVFAQIQRKPGVTYGALAPNLRGFE
;
A
#
# COMPACT_ATOMS: atom_id res chain seq x y z
N MET A 1 3.35 13.78 31.71
CA MET A 1 3.12 13.97 30.26
C MET A 1 1.67 13.62 29.95
N SER A 2 0.93 14.46 29.22
CA SER A 2 -0.41 14.13 28.73
C SER A 2 -0.30 13.40 27.39
N LEU A 3 -0.99 12.26 27.25
CA LEU A 3 -1.05 11.53 25.99
C LEU A 3 -2.03 12.19 25.01
N PRO A 4 -1.85 11.99 23.69
CA PRO A 4 -2.83 12.39 22.69
C PRO A 4 -4.19 11.69 22.91
N SER A 5 -5.29 12.38 22.64
CA SER A 5 -6.64 11.81 22.66
C SER A 5 -6.95 10.94 21.43
N HIS A 6 -6.14 11.03 20.38
CA HIS A 6 -6.28 10.26 19.15
C HIS A 6 -4.91 9.96 18.55
N VAL A 7 -4.77 8.78 17.95
CA VAL A 7 -3.59 8.34 17.21
C VAL A 7 -4.05 7.84 15.85
N ARG A 8 -3.27 8.16 14.82
CA ARG A 8 -3.45 7.61 13.47
C ARG A 8 -2.45 6.49 13.24
N LEU A 9 -2.95 5.30 12.91
CA LEU A 9 -2.14 4.22 12.36
C LEU A 9 -1.94 4.44 10.86
N VAL A 10 -0.68 4.38 10.43
CA VAL A 10 -0.27 4.45 9.03
C VAL A 10 0.17 3.05 8.66
N GLU A 11 -0.66 2.33 7.92
CA GLU A 11 -0.38 0.96 7.54
C GLU A 11 0.51 0.93 6.30
N VAL A 12 1.65 0.24 6.40
CA VAL A 12 2.67 0.18 5.34
C VAL A 12 2.96 -1.25 4.88
N GLY A 13 2.28 -2.24 5.44
CA GLY A 13 2.43 -3.66 5.13
C GLY A 13 2.33 -3.97 3.62
N PRO A 14 1.33 -3.46 2.88
CA PRO A 14 1.21 -3.74 1.45
C PRO A 14 2.35 -3.17 0.58
N ARG A 15 3.05 -2.12 1.03
CA ARG A 15 4.23 -1.56 0.36
C ARG A 15 5.51 -1.99 1.04
N ASP A 16 5.84 -1.39 2.17
CA ASP A 16 7.13 -1.56 2.85
C ASP A 16 7.28 -2.96 3.45
N GLY A 17 6.20 -3.55 3.95
CA GLY A 17 6.20 -4.94 4.41
C GLY A 17 6.53 -5.89 3.25
N LEU A 18 5.65 -5.97 2.24
CA LEU A 18 5.81 -6.88 1.11
C LEU A 18 7.08 -6.63 0.29
N GLN A 19 7.58 -5.39 0.23
CA GLN A 19 8.83 -5.08 -0.45
C GLN A 19 10.04 -5.79 0.19
N ASN A 20 10.01 -6.01 1.50
CA ASN A 20 11.09 -6.66 2.24
C ASN A 20 10.88 -8.17 2.41
N GLU A 21 9.74 -8.70 1.97
CA GLU A 21 9.49 -10.15 1.98
C GLU A 21 10.25 -10.86 0.86
N ALA A 22 10.72 -12.07 1.16
CA ALA A 22 11.53 -12.86 0.24
C ALA A 22 10.73 -13.34 -0.98
N GLN A 23 9.44 -13.61 -0.79
CA GLN A 23 8.57 -14.16 -1.83
C GLN A 23 7.57 -13.11 -2.33
N PRO A 24 7.52 -12.84 -3.64
CA PRO A 24 6.46 -12.00 -4.20
C PRO A 24 5.12 -12.75 -4.15
N ILE A 25 4.04 -12.00 -3.90
CA ILE A 25 2.66 -12.50 -3.93
C ILE A 25 1.92 -11.98 -5.17
N SER A 26 0.80 -12.61 -5.51
CA SER A 26 0.01 -12.24 -6.69
C SER A 26 -0.66 -10.86 -6.50
N VAL A 27 -1.05 -10.23 -7.61
CA VAL A 27 -1.85 -8.98 -7.55
C VAL A 27 -3.17 -9.21 -6.81
N ALA A 28 -3.82 -10.36 -7.01
CA ALA A 28 -5.06 -10.70 -6.33
C ALA A 28 -4.89 -10.75 -4.80
N ASP A 29 -3.79 -11.34 -4.32
CA ASP A 29 -3.50 -11.41 -2.89
C ASP A 29 -3.21 -10.02 -2.31
N LYS A 30 -2.50 -9.15 -3.05
CA LYS A 30 -2.28 -7.75 -2.64
C LYS A 30 -3.59 -6.97 -2.53
N VAL A 31 -4.48 -7.13 -3.50
CA VAL A 31 -5.81 -6.50 -3.49
C VAL A 31 -6.60 -6.98 -2.27
N GLN A 32 -6.65 -8.29 -2.04
CA GLN A 32 -7.35 -8.86 -0.88
C GLN A 32 -6.79 -8.32 0.44
N LEU A 33 -5.47 -8.21 0.56
CA LEU A 33 -4.82 -7.63 1.74
C LEU A 33 -5.25 -6.17 1.97
N VAL A 34 -5.18 -5.32 0.94
CA VAL A 34 -5.54 -3.90 1.05
C VAL A 34 -7.03 -3.71 1.36
N ASP A 35 -7.90 -4.52 0.76
CA ASP A 35 -9.33 -4.49 1.02
C ASP A 35 -9.65 -4.92 2.46
N ALA A 36 -8.97 -5.96 2.97
CA ALA A 36 -9.10 -6.39 4.37
C ALA A 36 -8.62 -5.32 5.35
N LEU A 37 -7.50 -4.65 5.06
CA LEU A 37 -6.98 -3.54 5.86
C LEU A 37 -7.92 -2.33 5.85
N SER A 38 -8.53 -2.05 4.70
CA SER A 38 -9.59 -1.03 4.57
C SER A 38 -10.83 -1.41 5.38
N ALA A 39 -11.17 -2.70 5.44
CA ALA A 39 -12.27 -3.22 6.25
C ALA A 39 -12.00 -3.14 7.75
N ALA A 40 -10.73 -3.21 8.18
CA ALA A 40 -10.33 -3.07 9.57
C ALA A 40 -10.47 -1.64 10.14
N GLY A 41 -10.79 -0.64 9.31
CA GLY A 41 -11.04 0.73 9.74
C GLY A 41 -9.80 1.63 9.76
N LEU A 42 -8.74 1.25 9.05
CA LEU A 42 -7.55 2.09 8.89
C LEU A 42 -7.86 3.33 8.03
N GLY A 43 -7.39 4.50 8.47
CA GLY A 43 -7.56 5.76 7.74
C GLY A 43 -6.47 6.04 6.69
N TYR A 44 -5.35 5.32 6.75
CA TYR A 44 -4.25 5.46 5.79
C TYR A 44 -3.60 4.11 5.53
N ILE A 45 -3.48 3.74 4.25
CA ILE A 45 -2.82 2.51 3.79
C ILE A 45 -1.86 2.89 2.66
N GLU A 46 -0.59 2.52 2.80
CA GLU A 46 0.40 2.60 1.72
C GLU A 46 0.33 1.31 0.90
N VAL A 47 -0.27 1.41 -0.28
CA VAL A 47 -0.74 0.26 -1.08
C VAL A 47 0.37 -0.36 -1.91
N GLY A 48 1.33 0.44 -2.38
CA GLY A 48 2.37 -0.04 -3.28
C GLY A 48 3.35 1.04 -3.67
N SER A 49 4.19 0.75 -4.66
CA SER A 49 5.24 1.65 -5.11
C SER A 49 5.43 1.60 -6.62
N PHE A 50 5.63 2.78 -7.21
CA PHE A 50 5.96 2.96 -8.63
C PHE A 50 7.47 3.05 -8.83
N VAL A 51 8.19 2.13 -8.19
CA VAL A 51 9.60 1.86 -8.44
C VAL A 51 9.76 0.95 -9.66
N SER A 52 10.99 0.85 -10.15
CA SER A 52 11.31 -0.08 -11.24
C SER A 52 11.11 -1.54 -10.78
N PRO A 53 10.23 -2.32 -11.44
CA PRO A 53 10.00 -3.73 -11.08
C PRO A 53 11.21 -4.62 -11.34
N LYS A 54 12.19 -4.15 -12.13
CA LYS A 54 13.48 -4.82 -12.30
C LYS A 54 14.29 -4.85 -10.99
N TRP A 55 14.21 -3.79 -10.19
CA TRP A 55 14.97 -3.64 -8.95
C TRP A 55 14.18 -4.09 -7.73
N VAL A 56 12.84 -3.95 -7.78
CA VAL A 56 11.94 -4.33 -6.70
C VAL A 56 10.78 -5.16 -7.27
N PRO A 57 11.00 -6.45 -7.58
CA PRO A 57 9.98 -7.29 -8.22
C PRO A 57 8.73 -7.48 -7.35
N GLN A 58 8.86 -7.40 -6.02
CA GLN A 58 7.74 -7.45 -5.08
C GLN A 58 6.71 -6.34 -5.32
N MET A 59 7.12 -5.18 -5.84
CA MET A 59 6.24 -4.03 -6.12
C MET A 59 5.70 -4.02 -7.56
N ALA A 60 6.03 -5.03 -8.36
CA ALA A 60 5.39 -5.21 -9.66
C ALA A 60 3.88 -5.39 -9.49
N GLY A 61 3.11 -4.82 -10.43
CA GLY A 61 1.66 -4.89 -10.40
C GLY A 61 0.98 -3.79 -9.57
N SER A 62 1.72 -2.79 -9.07
CA SER A 62 1.14 -1.74 -8.19
C SER A 62 -0.02 -0.99 -8.87
N ALA A 63 0.08 -0.67 -10.17
CA ALA A 63 -0.99 0.00 -10.90
C ALA A 63 -2.27 -0.85 -10.94
N GLU A 64 -2.12 -2.15 -11.19
CA GLU A 64 -3.21 -3.13 -11.23
C GLU A 64 -3.87 -3.30 -9.87
N VAL A 65 -3.10 -3.28 -8.78
CA VAL A 65 -3.64 -3.25 -7.41
C VAL A 65 -4.48 -2.00 -7.21
N PHE A 66 -3.95 -0.81 -7.53
CA PHE A 66 -4.69 0.45 -7.38
C PHE A 66 -5.98 0.54 -8.19
N ALA A 67 -6.05 -0.18 -9.32
CA ALA A 67 -7.23 -0.27 -10.16
C ALA A 67 -8.30 -1.25 -9.63
N GLN A 68 -7.90 -2.24 -8.82
CA GLN A 68 -8.77 -3.33 -8.37
C GLN A 68 -9.25 -3.20 -6.92
N ILE A 69 -8.54 -2.45 -6.06
CA ILE A 69 -8.93 -2.28 -4.66
C ILE A 69 -10.29 -1.57 -4.49
N GLN A 70 -11.04 -1.99 -3.47
CA GLN A 70 -12.30 -1.37 -3.08
C GLN A 70 -12.05 -0.17 -2.17
N ARG A 71 -11.93 1.02 -2.79
CA ARG A 71 -11.64 2.25 -2.05
C ARG A 71 -12.80 2.65 -1.14
N LYS A 72 -12.52 2.80 0.15
CA LYS A 72 -13.49 3.30 1.12
C LYS A 72 -13.41 4.83 1.29
N PRO A 73 -14.56 5.53 1.38
CA PRO A 73 -14.57 6.94 1.71
C PRO A 73 -13.83 7.22 3.03
N GLY A 74 -13.02 8.28 3.05
CA GLY A 74 -12.25 8.66 4.24
C GLY A 74 -10.93 7.91 4.45
N VAL A 75 -10.59 6.94 3.59
CA VAL A 75 -9.30 6.25 3.61
C VAL A 75 -8.37 6.84 2.55
N THR A 76 -7.14 7.15 2.95
CA THR A 76 -6.07 7.55 2.01
C THR A 76 -5.30 6.32 1.56
N TYR A 77 -5.24 6.11 0.25
CA TYR A 77 -4.46 5.05 -0.39
C TYR A 77 -3.21 5.66 -1.03
N GLY A 78 -2.09 5.59 -0.31
CA GLY A 78 -0.82 6.19 -0.71
C GLY A 78 0.05 5.24 -1.54
N ALA A 79 0.92 5.80 -2.37
CA ALA A 79 1.96 5.07 -3.09
C ALA A 79 3.31 5.77 -2.94
N LEU A 80 4.39 4.99 -2.99
CA LEU A 80 5.75 5.55 -3.07
C LEU A 80 6.15 5.79 -4.52
N ALA A 81 6.43 7.05 -4.86
CA ALA A 81 6.96 7.49 -6.15
C ALA A 81 8.42 7.96 -5.98
N PRO A 82 9.43 7.21 -6.47
CA PRO A 82 10.84 7.53 -6.22
C PRO A 82 11.39 8.64 -7.14
N ASN A 83 10.66 9.00 -8.19
CA ASN A 83 11.04 10.01 -9.19
C ASN A 83 9.77 10.48 -9.94
N LEU A 84 9.91 11.47 -10.83
CA LEU A 84 8.80 12.01 -11.62
C LEU A 84 8.08 10.96 -12.46
N ARG A 85 8.82 10.03 -13.07
CA ARG A 85 8.21 8.95 -13.86
C ARG A 85 7.37 7.98 -13.03
N GLY A 86 7.72 7.76 -11.77
CA GLY A 86 6.89 6.97 -10.86
C GLY A 86 5.76 7.78 -10.23
N PHE A 87 5.80 9.10 -10.35
CA PHE A 87 4.75 10.00 -9.86
C PHE A 87 3.64 10.19 -10.91
N GLU A 88 4.02 10.30 -12.18
CA GLU A 88 3.12 10.37 -13.36
C GLU A 88 2.39 9.05 -13.63
#